data_AF-G5A9T0-F1
#
_entry.id   AF-G5A9T0-F1
#
_cell.length_a   1.000
_cell.length_b   1.000
_cell.length_c   1.000
_cell.angle_alpha   90.00
_cell.angle_beta   90.00
_cell.angle_gamma   90.00
#
_symmetry.space_group_name_H-M   'P 1'
#
loop_
_entity.id
_entity.type
_entity.pdbx_description
1 polymer ?
#
loop_
_entity_poly.entity_id
_entity_poly.type
_entity_poly.pdbx_seq_one_letter_code
_entity_poly.pdbx_strand_id
1 'polypeptide(L)' 'KVTREMRDYIQRMDQNAVPPRLIWSNMLRAPEILTPVLGFPTCPQVLRSVKYNRWLQGSKNSI' A
#
# COMPACT_ATOMS: atom_id res chain seq x y z
N LYS A 1 -3.63 10.75 5.66
CA LYS A 1 -2.25 10.74 5.08
C LYS A 1 -1.73 9.32 5.21
N VAL A 2 -1.21 8.70 4.13
CA VAL A 2 -0.67 7.32 4.22
C VAL A 2 0.64 7.36 5.02
N THR A 3 0.73 6.63 6.14
CA THR A 3 1.93 6.57 7.00
C THR A 3 3.04 5.77 6.33
N ARG A 4 4.22 5.73 6.97
CA ARG A 4 5.32 4.89 6.50
C ARG A 4 4.99 3.41 6.64
N GLU A 5 4.45 2.95 7.78
CA GLU A 5 4.13 1.53 7.95
C GLU A 5 3.08 1.04 6.94
N MET A 6 2.08 1.87 6.65
CA MET A 6 1.10 1.55 5.61
C MET A 6 1.72 1.44 4.22
N ARG A 7 2.66 2.33 3.88
CA ARG A 7 3.37 2.27 2.59
C ARG A 7 4.19 0.99 2.49
N ASP A 8 4.91 0.65 3.55
CA ASP A 8 5.73 -0.57 3.60
C ASP A 8 4.85 -1.83 3.49
N TYR A 9 3.69 -1.84 4.14
CA TYR A 9 2.68 -2.89 3.99
C TYR A 9 2.14 -2.98 2.56
N ILE A 10 1.72 -1.85 1.97
CA ILE A 10 1.22 -1.80 0.59
C ILE A 10 2.27 -2.32 -0.38
N GLN A 11 3.52 -1.90 -0.22
CA GLN A 11 4.62 -2.35 -1.07
C GLN A 11 4.86 -3.85 -0.94
N ARG A 12 4.92 -4.39 0.28
CA ARG A 12 5.09 -5.83 0.51
C ARG A 12 3.96 -6.65 -0.12
N MET A 13 2.72 -6.20 0.04
CA MET A 13 1.56 -6.92 -0.51
C MET A 13 1.48 -6.81 -2.04
N ASP A 14 1.85 -5.66 -2.62
CA ASP A 14 1.93 -5.47 -4.07
C ASP A 14 3.03 -6.34 -4.69
N GLN A 15 4.19 -6.47 -4.02
CA GLN A 15 5.26 -7.39 -4.42
C GLN A 15 4.82 -8.86 -4.40
N ASN A 16 3.89 -9.23 -3.52
CA ASN A 16 3.26 -10.55 -3.48
C ASN A 16 2.04 -10.66 -4.43
N ALA A 17 1.91 -9.74 -5.40
CA ALA A 17 0.83 -9.70 -6.40
C ALA A 17 -0.60 -9.63 -5.82
N VAL A 18 -0.76 -9.14 -4.59
CA VAL A 18 -2.10 -8.99 -3.98
C VAL A 18 -2.85 -7.84 -4.66
N PRO A 19 -4.11 -8.03 -5.10
CA PRO A 19 -4.91 -6.96 -5.69
C PRO A 19 -5.12 -5.76 -4.75
N PRO A 20 -5.07 -4.50 -5.22
CA PRO A 20 -5.16 -3.31 -4.36
C PRO A 20 -6.38 -3.25 -3.44
N ARG A 21 -7.54 -3.77 -3.89
CA ARG A 21 -8.75 -3.87 -3.04
C ARG A 21 -8.55 -4.83 -1.86
N LEU A 22 -7.85 -5.95 -2.09
CA LEU A 22 -7.51 -6.90 -1.04
C LEU A 22 -6.41 -6.36 -0.12
N ILE A 23 -5.44 -5.61 -0.65
CA ILE A 23 -4.45 -4.89 0.19
C ILE A 23 -5.16 -3.99 1.20
N TRP A 24 -6.14 -3.19 0.75
CA TRP A 24 -6.93 -2.34 1.64
C TRP A 24 -7.71 -3.15 2.68
N SER A 25 -8.45 -4.16 2.26
CA SER A 25 -9.26 -4.99 3.17
C SER A 25 -8.41 -5.77 4.18
N ASN A 26 -7.22 -6.22 3.80
CA ASN A 26 -6.31 -6.92 4.69
C ASN A 26 -5.65 -5.96 5.67
N MET A 27 -5.28 -4.75 5.24
CA MET A 27 -4.71 -3.72 6.12
C MET A 27 -5.65 -3.34 7.27
N LEU A 28 -6.97 -3.27 7.01
CA LEU A 28 -7.97 -3.00 8.05
C LEU A 28 -8.05 -4.09 9.13
N ARG A 29 -7.51 -5.28 8.86
CA ARG A 29 -7.54 -6.46 9.73
C ARG A 29 -6.14 -6.89 10.18
N ALA A 30 -5.10 -6.16 9.77
CA ALA A 30 -3.71 -6.51 10.02
C ALA A 30 -3.33 -6.11 11.45
N PRO A 31 -3.04 -7.06 12.36
CA PRO A 31 -2.69 -6.73 13.75
C PRO A 31 -1.38 -5.93 13.87
N GLU A 32 -0.50 -6.02 12.88
CA GLU A 32 0.76 -5.28 12.81
C GLU A 32 0.60 -3.81 12.40
N ILE A 33 -0.57 -3.41 11.86
CA ILE A 33 -0.87 -2.02 11.53
C ILE A 33 -1.67 -1.41 12.67
N LEU A 34 -0.98 -0.68 13.54
CA LEU A 34 -1.65 0.06 14.61
C LEU A 34 -2.65 1.04 14.01
N THR A 35 -3.81 1.17 14.68
CA THR A 35 -4.86 2.09 14.23
C THR A 35 -4.26 3.51 14.19
N PRO A 36 -4.19 4.13 13.02
CA PRO A 36 -3.53 5.41 12.87
C PRO A 36 -4.39 6.51 13.48
N VAL A 37 -3.76 7.50 14.12
CA VAL A 37 -4.47 8.68 14.66
C VAL A 37 -5.34 9.38 13.61
N LEU A 38 -4.90 9.36 12.34
CA LEU A 38 -5.61 9.95 11.21
C LEU A 38 -6.46 8.95 10.41
N GLY A 39 -6.70 7.76 10.96
CA GLY A 39 -7.43 6.68 10.33
C GLY A 39 -6.66 5.94 9.24
N PHE A 40 -7.24 4.81 8.82
CA PHE A 40 -6.72 4.00 7.72
C PHE A 40 -6.87 4.72 6.37
N PRO A 41 -6.02 4.39 5.39
CA PRO A 41 -6.16 4.94 4.05
C PRO A 41 -7.42 4.40 3.39
N THR A 42 -8.07 5.24 2.60
CA THR A 42 -9.19 4.84 1.75
C THR A 42 -8.69 3.94 0.61
N CYS A 43 -9.59 3.12 0.05
CA CYS A 43 -9.24 2.28 -1.10
C CYS A 43 -8.64 3.07 -2.29
N PRO A 44 -9.14 4.26 -2.68
CA PRO A 44 -8.50 5.08 -3.71
C PRO A 44 -7.08 5.55 -3.36
N GLN A 45 -6.78 5.79 -2.07
CA GLN A 45 -5.42 6.14 -1.64
C GLN A 45 -4.47 4.95 -1.79
N VAL A 46 -4.90 3.74 -1.41
CA VAL A 46 -4.14 2.51 -1.61
C VAL A 46 -3.86 2.27 -3.10
N LEU A 47 -4.86 2.45 -3.97
CA LEU A 47 -4.70 2.28 -5.41
C LEU A 47 -3.67 3.26 -6.00
N ARG A 48 -3.69 4.53 -5.57
CA ARG A 48 -2.68 5.52 -6.00
C ARG A 48 -1.29 5.15 -5.52
N SER A 49 -1.14 4.68 -4.29
CA SER A 49 0.16 4.22 -3.76
C SER A 49 0.71 3.04 -4.55
N VAL A 50 -0.12 2.05 -4.90
CA VAL A 50 0.29 0.91 -5.74
C VAL A 50 0.77 1.40 -7.11
N LYS A 51 -0.01 2.25 -7.79
CA LYS A 51 0.38 2.81 -9.09
C LYS A 51 1.71 3.56 -9.02
N TYR A 52 1.90 4.36 -7.98
CA TYR A 52 3.12 5.12 -7.76
C TYR A 52 4.33 4.20 -7.52
N ASN A 53 4.18 3.16 -6.69
CA ASN A 53 5.25 2.20 -6.42
C ASN A 53 5.68 1.44 -7.67
N ARG A 54 4.72 0.98 -8.49
CA ARG A 54 5.00 0.31 -9.77
C ARG A 54 5.67 1.23 -10.76
N TRP A 55 5.25 2.50 -10.83
CA TRP A 55 5.91 3.51 -11.67
C TRP A 55 7.37 3.72 -11.24
N LEU A 56 7.65 3.83 -9.93
CA LEU A 56 9.01 3.94 -9.41
C LEU A 56 9.87 2.70 -9.73
N GLN A 57 9.29 1.50 -9.65
CA GLN A 57 9.99 0.26 -9.99
C GLN A 57 10.26 0.15 -11.51
N GLY A 58 9.27 0.47 -12.34
CA GLY A 58 9.43 0.50 -13.79
C GLY A 58 10.45 1.54 -14.24
N SER A 59 10.47 2.72 -13.60
CA SER A 59 11.49 3.75 -13.83
C SER A 59 12.90 3.30 -13.43
N LYS A 60 13.03 2.45 -12.41
CA LYS A 60 14.33 1.87 -12.00
C LYS A 60 14.83 0.78 -12.94
N ASN A 61 13.93 0.08 -13.61
CA ASN A 61 14.24 -1.05 -14.50
C ASN A 61 14.39 -0.65 -15.97
N SER A 62 14.37 0.65 -16.29
CA SER A 62 14.42 1.19 -17.65
C SER A 62 15.80 1.74 -18.05
N ILE A 63 16.89 1.19 -17.48
CA ILE A 63 18.27 1.52 -17.85
C ILE A 63 18.79 0.48 -18.83
#